data_AF-H5TZD5-F1
#
_entry.id   AF-H5TZD5-F1
#
_cell.length_a   1.000
_cell.length_b   1.000
_cell.length_c   1.000
_cell.angle_alpha   90.00
_cell.angle_beta   90.00
_cell.angle_gamma   90.00
#
_symmetry.space_group_name_H-M   'P 1'
#
loop_
_entity.id
_entity.type
_entity.pdbx_description
1 polymer ?
#
loop_
_entity_poly.entity_id
_entity_poly.type
_entity_poly.pdbx_seq_one_letter_code
_entity_poly.pdbx_strand_id
1 'polypeptide(L)'
;MSSRDGRPGRGDDDYSPDTDASDTDASDRESSDRDYLEDDGEPIFTSADFAGYEDGDVEPDPMNLGSLLGDDLDDTPIIVVDSPSDLAELAELENELDTRWPETRIEPSLTRIAALMDLLGSPQHAYPAIHIAGTNGKTSVTRMIDSLMVALHRRSGRYTSPHLQRVTERIAVDGRPISARDFIDTYRDIEPYVTMVDDSSTAADGPRMSKFEVLTAIAFAYFAEAPVDVAVVETGMGGRWDATNVVDATVAVITAIAMDHADYLGDSLAAIAGEKAGIIKPAKDDLVVTDPVTVIAPQQPEVMDVLLREAVAQDTVVARQNSEFAVIESVTAVGGQLLRLQGLGGVYDEVFLPLHGEHQAANASIALAAVEAFFGAGPGRQLDIDAVRAGFAAVSSPGRLERVRSAPTVFVDAAHNPHGAHALAHALTEEFDFRRLVGVIGMLGDKDAAGFLTELEPVLDAVVVTNNGSPRAVDAETLAETAREVFGEERVHVEPFLPDAVEAAIGLAEESDGEPVSGAGVVITGSVVTAGAGRTLFGKEPA
;
A
#
# COMPACT_ATOMS: atom_id res chain seq x y z
N MET A 1 -56.29 1.45 41.50
CA MET A 1 -56.99 0.15 41.45
C MET A 1 -56.12 -0.78 40.61
N SER A 2 -55.49 -1.87 41.02
CA SER A 2 -55.29 -2.67 42.24
C SER A 2 -54.03 -3.51 41.86
N SER A 3 -52.90 -3.46 42.60
CA SER A 3 -52.40 -4.54 43.50
C SER A 3 -52.42 -5.96 42.89
N ARG A 4 -51.40 -6.84 42.95
CA ARG A 4 -50.30 -7.06 43.92
C ARG A 4 -49.41 -8.25 43.45
N ASP A 5 -48.10 -8.17 43.76
CA ASP A 5 -47.22 -9.13 44.46
C ASP A 5 -47.25 -10.67 44.23
N GLY A 6 -46.04 -11.27 44.18
CA GLY A 6 -45.82 -12.66 44.60
C GLY A 6 -44.55 -13.37 44.07
N ARG A 7 -43.38 -13.12 44.65
CA ARG A 7 -42.24 -14.09 44.82
C ARG A 7 -42.34 -14.69 46.25
N PRO A 8 -41.52 -15.66 46.74
CA PRO A 8 -40.72 -16.77 46.16
C PRO A 8 -40.82 -18.11 46.97
N GLY A 9 -40.04 -19.16 46.61
CA GLY A 9 -39.64 -20.30 47.48
C GLY A 9 -39.39 -21.59 46.70
N ARG A 10 -38.17 -22.17 46.58
CA ARG A 10 -37.24 -22.86 47.52
C ARG A 10 -37.56 -24.35 47.79
N GLY A 11 -36.48 -25.16 47.75
CA GLY A 11 -36.35 -26.60 48.05
C GLY A 11 -35.33 -27.21 47.06
N ASP A 12 -34.02 -27.09 47.25
CA ASP A 12 -33.11 -27.80 48.18
C ASP A 12 -32.97 -29.30 47.88
N ASP A 13 -31.74 -29.73 47.58
CA ASP A 13 -31.02 -30.96 47.98
C ASP A 13 -29.72 -31.05 47.14
N ASP A 14 -28.59 -30.54 47.64
CA ASP A 14 -27.52 -31.27 48.39
C ASP A 14 -26.85 -32.41 47.59
N TYR A 15 -25.61 -32.21 47.12
CA TYR A 15 -24.43 -32.98 47.58
C TYR A 15 -23.13 -32.52 46.88
N SER A 16 -22.17 -32.11 47.69
CA SER A 16 -20.70 -32.05 47.51
C SER A 16 -20.12 -32.23 48.94
N PRO A 17 -18.82 -32.48 49.22
CA PRO A 17 -17.63 -32.49 48.35
C PRO A 17 -16.56 -33.58 48.72
N ASP A 18 -15.34 -33.41 48.19
CA ASP A 18 -14.03 -33.80 48.79
C ASP A 18 -13.62 -35.31 48.77
N THR A 19 -12.37 -35.76 48.60
CA THR A 19 -11.02 -35.15 48.59
C THR A 19 -9.96 -36.21 48.17
N ASP A 20 -8.79 -35.72 47.77
CA ASP A 20 -7.42 -36.23 48.00
C ASP A 20 -6.84 -37.55 47.42
N ALA A 21 -5.78 -37.32 46.62
CA ALA A 21 -4.37 -37.66 46.92
C ALA A 21 -3.74 -39.02 46.54
N SER A 22 -2.46 -38.85 46.20
CA SER A 22 -1.30 -39.77 46.18
C SER A 22 -1.07 -40.61 44.92
N ASP A 23 -0.01 -40.35 44.15
CA ASP A 23 1.44 -40.63 44.36
C ASP A 23 1.82 -42.11 44.14
N THR A 24 2.71 -42.35 43.17
CA THR A 24 3.70 -43.45 43.00
C THR A 24 4.04 -43.56 41.51
N ASP A 25 5.17 -43.05 41.02
CA ASP A 25 6.59 -43.41 41.21
C ASP A 25 7.13 -44.40 40.15
N ALA A 26 8.26 -43.95 39.59
CA ALA A 26 9.31 -44.53 38.76
C ALA A 26 9.22 -45.98 38.21
N SER A 27 9.63 -46.16 36.95
CA SER A 27 11.03 -46.49 36.61
C SER A 27 11.19 -47.17 35.22
N ASP A 28 12.25 -46.73 34.53
CA ASP A 28 13.23 -47.52 33.77
C ASP A 28 12.93 -48.23 32.43
N ARG A 29 13.85 -47.92 31.48
CA ARG A 29 14.46 -48.75 30.41
C ARG A 29 13.67 -48.88 29.10
N GLU A 30 14.22 -48.73 27.89
CA GLU A 30 15.57 -48.89 27.31
C GLU A 30 15.61 -48.08 25.99
N SER A 31 16.58 -47.18 25.79
CA SER A 31 17.70 -47.31 24.82
C SER A 31 17.43 -48.15 23.55
N SER A 32 17.44 -47.50 22.38
CA SER A 32 18.07 -48.08 21.20
C SER A 32 18.68 -46.99 20.33
N ASP A 33 20.00 -46.98 20.34
CA ASP A 33 20.91 -46.28 19.44
C ASP A 33 20.53 -46.48 17.96
N ARG A 34 20.76 -45.45 17.14
CA ARG A 34 21.11 -45.65 15.74
C ARG A 34 22.31 -44.79 15.41
N ASP A 35 23.42 -45.50 15.35
CA ASP A 35 24.73 -45.06 14.94
C ASP A 35 24.77 -44.54 13.51
N TYR A 36 25.69 -43.59 13.37
CA TYR A 36 26.37 -43.12 12.19
C TYR A 36 26.86 -44.28 11.30
N LEU A 37 26.64 -44.17 9.99
CA LEU A 37 27.44 -44.86 8.99
C LEU A 37 28.10 -43.82 8.10
N GLU A 38 29.44 -43.85 8.16
CA GLU A 38 30.39 -43.22 7.26
C GLU A 38 30.18 -43.79 5.84
N ASP A 39 30.18 -42.91 4.83
CA ASP A 39 30.42 -43.30 3.43
C ASP A 39 31.46 -42.34 2.85
N ASP A 40 32.64 -42.91 2.58
CA ASP A 40 33.80 -42.28 1.98
C ASP A 40 33.59 -42.15 0.46
N GLY A 41 33.38 -40.92 -0.03
CA GLY A 41 33.36 -40.60 -1.46
C GLY A 41 34.31 -39.44 -1.76
N GLU A 42 35.49 -39.75 -2.30
CA GLU A 42 36.47 -38.75 -2.73
C GLU A 42 35.94 -37.87 -3.88
N PRO A 43 36.26 -36.56 -3.90
CA PRO A 43 35.95 -35.71 -5.04
C PRO A 43 36.91 -35.99 -6.19
N ILE A 44 36.35 -36.50 -7.29
CA ILE A 44 36.99 -36.55 -8.60
C ILE A 44 37.08 -35.10 -9.10
N PHE A 45 38.26 -34.69 -9.58
CA PHE A 45 38.68 -33.40 -10.16
C PHE A 45 39.40 -32.43 -9.21
N THR A 46 40.69 -32.21 -9.49
CA THR A 46 41.53 -31.18 -8.88
C THR A 46 41.91 -30.13 -9.94
N SER A 47 42.21 -28.92 -9.51
CA SER A 47 42.54 -27.75 -10.33
C SER A 47 43.88 -27.84 -11.12
N ALA A 48 44.33 -29.05 -11.45
CA ALA A 48 45.56 -29.33 -12.18
C ALA A 48 45.34 -30.03 -13.54
N ASP A 49 44.08 -30.30 -13.92
CA ASP A 49 43.75 -31.02 -15.17
C ASP A 49 43.56 -30.11 -16.41
N PHE A 50 43.80 -28.80 -16.30
CA PHE A 50 43.64 -27.83 -17.40
C PHE A 50 44.95 -27.07 -17.71
N ALA A 51 46.02 -27.79 -18.02
CA ALA A 51 47.25 -27.19 -18.52
C ALA A 51 47.74 -27.92 -19.77
N GLY A 52 47.43 -27.36 -20.94
CA GLY A 52 48.14 -27.70 -22.17
C GLY A 52 47.27 -27.67 -23.42
N TYR A 53 47.10 -26.49 -24.02
CA TYR A 53 47.03 -26.35 -25.47
C TYR A 53 47.68 -25.02 -25.87
N GLU A 54 48.77 -25.11 -26.64
CA GLU A 54 49.55 -24.01 -27.18
C GLU A 54 48.84 -23.36 -28.38
N ASP A 55 49.09 -22.05 -28.55
CA ASP A 55 48.66 -21.20 -29.65
C ASP A 55 48.99 -21.81 -31.03
N GLY A 56 47.97 -21.93 -31.87
CA GLY A 56 48.10 -22.31 -33.28
C GLY A 56 47.08 -21.54 -34.13
N ASP A 57 47.59 -20.55 -34.86
CA ASP A 57 47.03 -19.79 -35.99
C ASP A 57 45.59 -20.13 -36.40
N VAL A 58 44.63 -19.30 -35.97
CA VAL A 58 43.26 -19.25 -36.51
C VAL A 58 43.11 -17.99 -37.37
N GLU A 59 42.74 -18.15 -38.64
CA GLU A 59 42.42 -17.05 -39.56
C GLU A 59 41.31 -16.14 -38.96
N PRO A 60 41.34 -14.81 -39.23
CA PRO A 60 40.37 -13.91 -38.63
C PRO A 60 38.95 -14.21 -39.14
N ASP A 61 38.04 -14.51 -38.20
CA ASP A 61 36.60 -14.64 -38.44
C ASP A 61 36.05 -13.34 -39.06
N PRO A 62 35.67 -13.34 -40.35
CA PRO A 62 35.25 -12.13 -41.05
C PRO A 62 33.84 -11.68 -40.66
N MET A 63 33.14 -12.42 -39.80
CA MET A 63 31.74 -12.18 -39.43
C MET A 63 31.52 -11.93 -37.93
N ASN A 64 32.58 -11.95 -37.11
CA ASN A 64 32.53 -11.67 -35.66
C ASN A 64 31.41 -12.44 -34.92
N LEU A 65 31.18 -13.70 -35.28
CA LEU A 65 30.10 -14.52 -34.75
C LEU A 65 30.40 -15.04 -33.33
N GLY A 66 31.67 -15.02 -32.91
CA GLY A 66 32.07 -15.30 -31.53
C GLY A 66 31.57 -14.29 -30.49
N SER A 67 31.12 -13.09 -30.92
CA SER A 67 30.56 -12.07 -30.03
C SER A 67 29.08 -12.28 -29.67
N LEU A 68 28.40 -13.24 -30.31
CA LEU A 68 26.97 -13.52 -30.13
C LEU A 68 26.70 -14.75 -29.24
N LEU A 69 27.74 -15.44 -28.79
CA LEU A 69 27.65 -16.60 -27.90
C LEU A 69 28.69 -16.41 -26.77
N GLY A 70 28.51 -15.36 -25.99
CA GLY A 70 29.15 -15.21 -24.68
C GLY A 70 28.23 -15.79 -23.62
N ASP A 71 28.57 -16.98 -23.13
CA ASP A 71 28.04 -17.53 -21.89
C ASP A 71 28.48 -16.64 -20.72
N ASP A 72 27.55 -15.81 -20.26
CA ASP A 72 27.36 -15.32 -18.89
C ASP A 72 26.05 -14.50 -18.94
N LEU A 73 24.91 -15.20 -18.87
CA LEU A 73 23.64 -14.54 -18.56
C LEU A 73 23.73 -14.10 -17.09
N ASP A 74 24.30 -12.91 -16.90
CA ASP A 74 24.16 -12.16 -15.69
C ASP A 74 22.66 -11.87 -15.54
N ASP A 75 21.99 -12.63 -14.64
CA ASP A 75 20.57 -12.49 -14.27
C ASP A 75 20.29 -11.16 -13.55
N THR A 76 21.17 -10.17 -13.75
CA THR A 76 21.01 -8.80 -13.28
C THR A 76 19.97 -8.14 -14.16
N PRO A 77 18.77 -7.82 -13.63
CA PRO A 77 17.74 -7.18 -14.43
C PRO A 77 18.29 -5.86 -14.99
N ILE A 78 18.12 -5.66 -16.30
CA ILE A 78 18.49 -4.41 -16.98
C ILE A 78 17.74 -3.27 -16.27
N ILE A 79 18.44 -2.49 -15.46
CA ILE A 79 17.90 -1.27 -14.87
C ILE A 79 17.86 -0.26 -16.01
N VAL A 80 16.69 -0.08 -16.63
CA VAL A 80 16.46 1.01 -17.57
C VAL A 80 16.46 2.30 -16.76
N VAL A 81 17.60 3.00 -16.75
CA VAL A 81 17.71 4.31 -16.14
C VAL A 81 17.15 5.32 -17.13
N ASP A 82 16.12 6.06 -16.73
CA ASP A 82 15.53 7.12 -17.56
C ASP A 82 16.60 8.13 -17.99
N SER A 83 16.66 8.43 -19.29
CA SER A 83 17.56 9.46 -19.77
C SER A 83 17.04 10.85 -19.38
N PRO A 84 17.90 11.88 -19.26
CA PRO A 84 17.44 13.25 -19.04
C PRO A 84 16.45 13.75 -20.12
N SER A 85 16.55 13.25 -21.34
CA SER A 85 15.58 13.54 -22.42
C SER A 85 14.22 12.89 -22.16
N ASP A 86 14.18 11.63 -21.72
CA ASP A 86 12.91 10.96 -21.42
C ASP A 86 12.21 11.64 -20.24
N LEU A 87 12.95 12.07 -19.22
CA LEU A 87 12.40 12.83 -18.09
C LEU A 87 11.86 14.20 -18.51
N ALA A 88 12.51 14.88 -19.46
CA ALA A 88 12.02 16.15 -19.99
C ALA A 88 10.73 15.97 -20.80
N GLU A 89 10.67 14.95 -21.67
CA GLU A 89 9.47 14.61 -22.43
C GLU A 89 8.32 14.16 -21.52
N LEU A 90 8.61 13.37 -20.49
CA LEU A 90 7.63 12.97 -19.48
C LEU A 90 7.04 14.20 -18.78
N ALA A 91 7.87 15.17 -18.40
CA ALA A 91 7.39 16.41 -17.78
C ALA A 91 6.51 17.25 -18.73
N GLU A 92 6.84 17.29 -20.03
CA GLU A 92 5.98 17.93 -21.04
C GLU A 92 4.62 17.23 -21.16
N LEU A 93 4.62 15.90 -21.19
CA LEU A 93 3.40 15.09 -21.20
C LEU A 93 2.58 15.27 -19.92
N GLU A 94 3.21 15.29 -18.75
CA GLU A 94 2.49 15.56 -17.49
C GLU A 94 1.82 16.93 -17.50
N ASN A 95 2.51 17.97 -17.98
CA ASN A 95 1.94 19.31 -18.14
C ASN A 95 0.74 19.31 -19.11
N GLU A 96 0.80 18.52 -20.19
CA GLU A 96 -0.33 18.34 -21.11
C GLU A 96 -1.52 17.69 -20.40
N LEU A 97 -1.28 16.59 -19.67
CA LEU A 97 -2.30 15.89 -18.90
C LEU A 97 -2.91 16.77 -17.80
N ASP A 98 -2.14 17.67 -17.20
CA ASP A 98 -2.60 18.64 -16.19
C ASP A 98 -3.50 19.75 -16.76
N THR A 99 -3.58 19.89 -18.10
CA THR A 99 -4.61 20.75 -18.74
C THR A 99 -6.01 20.14 -18.70
N ARG A 100 -6.11 18.82 -18.48
CA ARG A 100 -7.38 18.12 -18.26
C ARG A 100 -7.86 18.42 -16.84
N TRP A 101 -9.17 18.33 -16.62
CA TRP A 101 -9.70 18.54 -15.27
C TRP A 101 -9.11 17.54 -14.24
N PRO A 102 -8.97 17.95 -12.97
CA PRO A 102 -8.14 17.25 -12.00
C PRO A 102 -8.79 15.99 -11.42
N GLU A 103 -7.96 15.10 -10.88
CA GLU A 103 -8.35 13.84 -10.22
C GLU A 103 -9.23 14.04 -8.97
N THR A 104 -9.32 15.27 -8.47
CA THR A 104 -10.17 15.61 -7.33
C THR A 104 -11.62 15.87 -7.70
N ARG A 105 -11.97 15.84 -8.98
CA ARG A 105 -13.34 16.08 -9.46
C ARG A 105 -13.93 14.79 -10.00
N ILE A 106 -15.02 14.34 -9.39
CA ILE A 106 -15.77 13.17 -9.85
C ILE A 106 -16.89 13.63 -10.80
N GLU A 107 -17.01 12.94 -11.93
CA GLU A 107 -18.26 12.87 -12.69
C GLU A 107 -18.92 11.53 -12.42
N PRO A 108 -20.20 11.48 -12.01
CA PRO A 108 -20.93 10.24 -11.73
C PRO A 108 -21.21 9.35 -12.95
N SER A 109 -20.17 8.97 -13.71
CA SER A 109 -20.28 8.22 -14.95
C SER A 109 -18.98 7.50 -15.29
N LEU A 110 -19.10 6.25 -15.77
CA LEU A 110 -17.99 5.49 -16.35
C LEU A 110 -17.97 5.56 -17.89
N THR A 111 -18.85 6.35 -18.51
CA THR A 111 -19.08 6.31 -19.97
C THR A 111 -17.82 6.54 -20.79
N ARG A 112 -16.99 7.53 -20.43
CA ARG A 112 -15.78 7.86 -21.20
C ARG A 112 -14.72 6.78 -21.08
N ILE A 113 -14.41 6.35 -19.86
CA ILE A 113 -13.41 5.30 -19.65
C ILE A 113 -13.86 3.98 -20.26
N ALA A 114 -15.14 3.61 -20.13
CA ALA A 114 -15.69 2.43 -20.78
C ALA A 114 -15.60 2.51 -22.31
N ALA A 115 -15.94 3.65 -22.91
CA ALA A 115 -15.81 3.85 -24.35
C ALA A 115 -14.36 3.75 -24.83
N LEU A 116 -13.40 4.29 -24.06
CA LEU A 116 -11.98 4.14 -24.38
C LEU A 116 -11.53 2.68 -24.28
N MET A 117 -11.94 1.96 -23.23
CA MET A 117 -11.63 0.55 -23.08
C MET A 117 -12.19 -0.29 -24.24
N ASP A 118 -13.42 -0.01 -24.69
CA ASP A 118 -14.01 -0.66 -25.86
C ASP A 118 -13.18 -0.42 -27.14
N LEU A 119 -12.74 0.83 -27.38
CA LEU A 119 -11.91 1.18 -28.52
C LEU A 119 -10.53 0.49 -28.49
N LEU A 120 -9.97 0.30 -27.30
CA LEU A 120 -8.68 -0.38 -27.08
C LEU A 120 -8.80 -1.92 -27.11
N GLY A 121 -10.00 -2.47 -27.31
CA GLY A 121 -10.22 -3.91 -27.33
C GLY A 121 -10.32 -4.56 -25.94
N SER A 122 -10.75 -3.78 -24.94
CA SER A 122 -10.93 -4.19 -23.54
C SER A 122 -9.67 -4.77 -22.86
N PRO A 123 -8.53 -4.05 -22.87
CA PRO A 123 -7.27 -4.53 -22.29
C PRO A 123 -7.39 -4.84 -20.79
N GLN A 124 -8.26 -4.13 -20.07
CA GLN A 124 -8.55 -4.34 -18.64
C GLN A 124 -9.22 -5.69 -18.33
N HIS A 125 -9.65 -6.44 -19.35
CA HIS A 125 -10.22 -7.78 -19.23
C HIS A 125 -9.26 -8.88 -19.71
N ALA A 126 -8.03 -8.54 -20.11
CA ALA A 126 -7.03 -9.50 -20.58
C ALA A 126 -6.37 -10.30 -19.43
N TYR A 127 -6.55 -9.87 -18.19
CA TYR A 127 -5.98 -10.45 -16.97
C TYR A 127 -7.00 -10.32 -15.82
N PRO A 128 -6.92 -11.20 -14.80
CA PRO A 128 -7.72 -11.05 -13.59
C PRO A 128 -7.23 -9.87 -12.75
N ALA A 129 -8.11 -9.32 -11.92
CA ALA A 129 -7.79 -8.17 -11.07
C ALA A 129 -8.18 -8.38 -9.60
N ILE A 130 -7.38 -7.77 -8.72
CA ILE A 130 -7.73 -7.48 -7.32
C ILE A 130 -7.94 -5.96 -7.25
N HIS A 131 -9.11 -5.53 -6.77
CA HIS A 131 -9.51 -4.12 -6.76
C HIS A 131 -9.63 -3.61 -5.32
N ILE A 132 -8.94 -2.51 -5.01
CA ILE A 132 -8.78 -2.00 -3.65
C ILE A 132 -9.41 -0.61 -3.54
N ALA A 133 -10.38 -0.47 -2.65
CA ALA A 133 -10.98 0.79 -2.23
C ALA A 133 -10.85 0.99 -0.71
N GLY A 134 -11.07 2.22 -0.27
CA GLY A 134 -10.90 2.61 1.14
C GLY A 134 -10.51 4.07 1.32
N THR A 135 -10.46 4.54 2.56
CA THR A 135 -9.96 5.89 2.87
C THR A 135 -8.45 5.81 3.10
N ASN A 136 -8.01 5.03 4.09
CA ASN A 136 -6.59 4.87 4.45
C ASN A 136 -6.11 3.43 4.22
N GLY A 137 -4.82 3.26 3.94
CA GLY A 137 -4.19 1.94 3.78
C GLY A 137 -4.21 1.36 2.36
N LYS A 138 -4.98 1.92 1.43
CA LYS A 138 -5.09 1.44 0.03
C LYS A 138 -3.72 1.17 -0.61
N THR A 139 -2.89 2.20 -0.80
CA THR A 139 -1.56 2.07 -1.41
C THR A 139 -0.68 1.03 -0.72
N SER A 140 -0.68 0.98 0.62
CA SER A 140 0.14 0.00 1.37
C SER A 140 -0.34 -1.42 1.16
N VAL A 141 -1.67 -1.66 1.21
CA VAL A 141 -2.27 -2.96 0.90
C VAL A 141 -1.98 -3.36 -0.55
N THR A 142 -2.14 -2.46 -1.51
CA THR A 142 -1.83 -2.73 -2.93
C THR A 142 -0.36 -3.12 -3.12
N ARG A 143 0.59 -2.43 -2.47
CA ARG A 143 2.02 -2.76 -2.53
C ARG A 143 2.36 -4.09 -1.82
N MET A 144 1.68 -4.40 -0.72
CA MET A 144 1.83 -5.70 -0.05
C MET A 144 1.31 -6.86 -0.92
N ILE A 145 0.14 -6.70 -1.55
CA ILE A 145 -0.41 -7.68 -2.48
C ILE A 145 0.54 -7.89 -3.67
N ASP A 146 1.02 -6.80 -4.29
CA ASP A 146 2.00 -6.85 -5.38
C ASP A 146 3.26 -7.63 -4.98
N SER A 147 3.84 -7.32 -3.81
CA SER A 147 5.04 -8.00 -3.32
C SER A 147 4.80 -9.50 -3.03
N LEU A 148 3.63 -9.86 -2.49
CA LEU A 148 3.24 -11.25 -2.29
C LEU A 148 3.04 -11.99 -3.62
N MET A 149 2.44 -11.35 -4.63
CA MET A 149 2.27 -11.95 -5.96
C MET A 149 3.62 -12.26 -6.62
N VAL A 150 4.56 -11.31 -6.57
CA VAL A 150 5.94 -11.52 -7.08
C VAL A 150 6.61 -12.68 -6.34
N ALA A 151 6.51 -12.72 -5.01
CA ALA A 151 7.09 -13.81 -4.21
C ALA A 151 6.45 -15.19 -4.48
N LEU A 152 5.19 -15.21 -4.90
CA LEU A 152 4.46 -16.41 -5.36
C LEU A 152 4.64 -16.68 -6.86
N HIS A 153 5.62 -16.03 -7.49
CA HIS A 153 5.98 -16.20 -8.90
C HIS A 153 4.81 -15.91 -9.86
N ARG A 154 4.07 -14.83 -9.58
CA ARG A 154 3.11 -14.25 -10.53
C ARG A 154 3.60 -12.90 -10.98
N ARG A 155 3.50 -12.67 -12.28
CA ARG A 155 3.78 -11.37 -12.89
C ARG A 155 2.66 -10.41 -12.53
N SER A 156 2.92 -9.44 -11.67
CA SER A 156 1.91 -8.50 -11.21
C SER A 156 2.00 -7.17 -11.94
N GLY A 157 0.85 -6.59 -12.29
CA GLY A 157 0.71 -5.19 -12.68
C GLY A 157 0.05 -4.40 -11.57
N ARG A 158 0.74 -3.41 -10.98
CA ARG A 158 0.21 -2.60 -9.88
C ARG A 158 -0.14 -1.20 -10.37
N TYR A 159 -1.38 -0.76 -10.07
CA TYR A 159 -1.84 0.60 -10.28
C TYR A 159 -2.14 1.29 -8.95
N THR A 160 -1.44 2.40 -8.64
CA THR A 160 -1.57 3.16 -7.38
C THR A 160 -1.76 4.65 -7.60
N SER A 161 -2.38 5.34 -6.63
CA SER A 161 -2.51 6.80 -6.68
C SER A 161 -2.65 7.48 -5.31
N PRO A 162 -2.30 8.77 -5.20
CA PRO A 162 -1.45 9.52 -6.13
C PRO A 162 0.02 9.07 -6.02
N HIS A 163 0.88 9.56 -6.93
CA HIS A 163 2.33 9.37 -6.81
C HIS A 163 2.94 10.28 -5.73
N LEU A 164 4.12 9.94 -5.22
CA LEU A 164 4.90 10.77 -4.30
C LEU A 164 5.85 11.71 -5.05
N GLN A 165 6.62 11.21 -6.02
CA GLN A 165 7.66 12.01 -6.69
C GLN A 165 7.48 12.06 -8.21
N ARG A 166 7.13 10.94 -8.85
CA ARG A 166 6.94 10.87 -10.32
C ARG A 166 5.70 10.09 -10.72
N VAL A 167 5.08 10.47 -11.84
CA VAL A 167 3.88 9.78 -12.36
C VAL A 167 4.10 8.32 -12.69
N THR A 168 5.33 7.92 -13.03
CA THR A 168 5.69 6.52 -13.29
C THR A 168 5.47 5.61 -12.08
N GLU A 169 5.52 6.12 -10.85
CA GLU A 169 5.22 5.34 -9.63
C GLU A 169 3.80 4.77 -9.61
N ARG A 170 2.89 5.36 -10.40
CA ARG A 170 1.49 4.93 -10.47
C ARG A 170 1.32 3.60 -11.18
N ILE A 171 2.24 3.23 -12.07
CA ILE A 171 2.15 2.03 -12.89
C ILE A 171 3.42 1.23 -12.66
N ALA A 172 3.28 0.02 -12.13
CA ALA A 172 4.40 -0.85 -11.85
C ALA A 172 4.15 -2.25 -12.40
N VAL A 173 5.22 -2.92 -12.82
CA VAL A 173 5.21 -4.35 -13.17
C VAL A 173 6.34 -5.02 -12.40
N ASP A 174 6.06 -6.20 -11.84
CA ASP A 174 7.02 -6.99 -11.05
C ASP A 174 7.64 -6.20 -9.90
N GLY A 175 6.80 -5.44 -9.18
CA GLY A 175 7.21 -4.64 -8.03
C GLY A 175 7.90 -3.31 -8.35
N ARG A 176 8.09 -2.95 -9.63
CA ARG A 176 8.89 -1.77 -10.03
C ARG A 176 8.09 -0.80 -10.90
N PRO A 177 8.20 0.53 -10.67
CA PRO A 177 7.66 1.53 -11.57
C PRO A 177 8.14 1.33 -13.02
N ILE A 178 7.28 1.61 -13.98
CA ILE A 178 7.66 1.58 -15.41
C ILE A 178 8.62 2.73 -15.73
N SER A 179 9.38 2.59 -16.81
CA SER A 179 10.27 3.67 -17.26
C SER A 179 9.47 4.88 -17.77
N ALA A 180 10.09 6.06 -17.80
CA ALA A 180 9.52 7.24 -18.44
C ALA A 180 9.23 6.98 -19.92
N ARG A 181 10.12 6.25 -20.60
CA ARG A 181 9.96 5.89 -22.02
C ARG A 181 8.73 5.02 -22.24
N ASP A 182 8.57 3.96 -21.45
CA ASP A 182 7.41 3.06 -21.51
C ASP A 182 6.11 3.84 -21.27
N PHE A 183 6.09 4.72 -20.26
CA PHE A 183 4.93 5.56 -19.98
C PHE A 183 4.55 6.44 -21.17
N ILE A 184 5.54 7.09 -21.78
CA ILE A 184 5.33 7.98 -22.94
C ILE A 184 4.85 7.17 -24.14
N ASP A 185 5.50 6.06 -24.46
CA ASP A 185 5.15 5.21 -25.61
C ASP A 185 3.72 4.67 -25.48
N THR A 186 3.35 4.12 -24.31
CA THR A 186 1.99 3.67 -24.07
C THR A 186 0.97 4.80 -24.19
N TYR A 187 1.27 6.00 -23.69
CA TYR A 187 0.38 7.15 -23.90
C TYR A 187 0.21 7.46 -25.39
N ARG A 188 1.31 7.52 -26.15
CA ARG A 188 1.27 7.83 -27.60
C ARG A 188 0.49 6.79 -28.39
N ASP A 189 0.55 5.53 -27.98
CA ASP A 189 -0.22 4.47 -28.62
C ASP A 189 -1.73 4.60 -28.38
N ILE A 190 -2.15 5.06 -27.19
CA ILE A 190 -3.57 5.25 -26.87
C ILE A 190 -4.13 6.63 -27.23
N GLU A 191 -3.27 7.63 -27.42
CA GLU A 191 -3.61 9.05 -27.66
C GLU A 191 -4.65 9.25 -28.80
N PRO A 192 -4.58 8.55 -29.95
CA PRO A 192 -5.59 8.68 -30.99
C PRO A 192 -7.00 8.29 -30.51
N TYR A 193 -7.11 7.26 -29.67
CA TYR A 193 -8.39 6.79 -29.14
C TYR A 193 -8.91 7.70 -28.02
N VAL A 194 -8.01 8.23 -27.18
CA VAL A 194 -8.34 9.28 -26.22
C VAL A 194 -8.93 10.50 -26.94
N THR A 195 -8.34 10.90 -28.06
CA THR A 195 -8.84 12.01 -28.89
C THR A 195 -10.23 11.73 -29.45
N MET A 196 -10.50 10.50 -29.92
CA MET A 196 -11.84 10.12 -30.39
C MET A 196 -12.90 10.23 -29.29
N VAL A 197 -12.57 9.82 -28.05
CA VAL A 197 -13.48 9.93 -26.91
C VAL A 197 -13.66 11.38 -26.47
N ASP A 198 -12.59 12.17 -26.45
CA ASP A 198 -12.64 13.62 -26.18
C ASP A 198 -13.56 14.33 -27.19
N ASP A 199 -13.38 14.09 -28.49
CA ASP A 199 -14.19 14.67 -29.57
C ASP A 199 -15.66 14.25 -29.47
N SER A 200 -15.92 12.97 -29.20
CA SER A 200 -17.29 12.47 -29.03
C SER A 200 -17.97 13.07 -27.80
N SER A 201 -17.26 13.19 -26.69
CA SER A 201 -17.79 13.76 -25.45
C SER A 201 -18.09 15.25 -25.63
N THR A 202 -17.15 16.01 -26.19
CA THR A 202 -17.30 17.45 -26.42
C THR A 202 -18.38 17.77 -27.47
N ALA A 203 -18.55 16.95 -28.50
CA ALA A 203 -19.66 17.06 -29.45
C ALA A 203 -21.04 16.85 -28.80
N ALA A 204 -21.08 16.19 -27.64
CA ALA A 204 -22.28 15.98 -26.82
C ALA A 204 -22.36 16.92 -25.60
N ASP A 205 -21.65 18.06 -25.64
CA ASP A 205 -21.54 19.04 -24.54
C ASP A 205 -20.95 18.47 -23.23
N GLY A 206 -20.27 17.32 -23.31
CA GLY A 206 -19.54 16.69 -22.20
C GLY A 206 -18.08 17.18 -22.09
N PRO A 207 -17.43 16.93 -20.95
CA PRO A 207 -16.03 17.27 -20.75
C PRO A 207 -15.10 16.30 -21.47
N ARG A 208 -13.85 16.73 -21.72
CA ARG A 208 -12.75 15.82 -22.10
C ARG A 208 -12.51 14.79 -20.99
N MET A 209 -11.86 13.69 -21.34
CA MET A 209 -11.38 12.70 -20.38
C MET A 209 -10.51 13.34 -19.31
N SER A 210 -10.67 12.88 -18.07
CA SER A 210 -9.85 13.32 -16.94
C SER A 210 -8.41 12.86 -17.03
N LYS A 211 -7.50 13.55 -16.32
CA LYS A 211 -6.14 13.05 -16.12
C LYS A 211 -6.18 11.63 -15.54
N PHE A 212 -7.06 11.37 -14.56
CA PHE A 212 -7.18 10.06 -13.94
C PHE A 212 -7.69 8.98 -14.90
N GLU A 213 -8.69 9.27 -15.74
CA GLU A 213 -9.22 8.35 -16.74
C GLU A 213 -8.13 7.97 -17.76
N VAL A 214 -7.35 8.95 -18.22
CA VAL A 214 -6.24 8.69 -19.15
C VAL A 214 -5.13 7.88 -18.48
N LEU A 215 -4.72 8.22 -17.26
CA LEU A 215 -3.71 7.46 -16.50
C LEU A 215 -4.16 6.01 -16.25
N THR A 216 -5.44 5.80 -15.97
CA THR A 216 -6.03 4.47 -15.79
C THR A 216 -5.95 3.65 -17.09
N ALA A 217 -6.24 4.29 -18.23
CA ALA A 217 -6.13 3.64 -19.53
C ALA A 217 -4.68 3.29 -19.90
N ILE A 218 -3.70 4.15 -19.59
CA ILE A 218 -2.27 3.84 -19.77
C ILE A 218 -1.92 2.58 -18.97
N ALA A 219 -2.32 2.51 -17.70
CA ALA A 219 -2.04 1.36 -16.86
C ALA A 219 -2.63 0.07 -17.44
N PHE A 220 -3.90 0.09 -17.85
CA PHE A 220 -4.54 -1.11 -18.37
C PHE A 220 -3.98 -1.57 -19.72
N ALA A 221 -3.65 -0.63 -20.61
CA ALA A 221 -2.98 -0.94 -21.86
C ALA A 221 -1.59 -1.54 -21.62
N TYR A 222 -0.78 -0.93 -20.75
CA TYR A 222 0.56 -1.42 -20.44
C TYR A 222 0.53 -2.82 -19.84
N PHE A 223 -0.38 -3.12 -18.90
CA PHE A 223 -0.50 -4.45 -18.31
C PHE A 223 -0.86 -5.54 -19.32
N ALA A 224 -1.66 -5.19 -20.34
CA ALA A 224 -2.04 -6.12 -21.40
C ALA A 224 -0.87 -6.38 -22.37
N GLU A 225 -0.08 -5.35 -22.66
CA GLU A 225 1.13 -5.44 -23.49
C GLU A 225 2.29 -6.16 -22.78
N ALA A 226 2.44 -5.94 -21.48
CA ALA A 226 3.42 -6.56 -20.60
C ALA A 226 2.95 -7.91 -20.02
N PRO A 227 2.13 -8.69 -20.74
CA PRO A 227 1.12 -9.64 -20.23
C PRO A 227 1.30 -10.05 -18.76
N VAL A 228 0.65 -9.31 -17.86
CA VAL A 228 0.65 -9.62 -16.42
C VAL A 228 -0.30 -10.79 -16.11
N ASP A 229 0.04 -11.59 -15.10
CA ASP A 229 -0.82 -12.67 -14.59
C ASP A 229 -1.98 -12.12 -13.75
N VAL A 230 -1.80 -10.96 -13.12
CA VAL A 230 -2.79 -10.31 -12.26
C VAL A 230 -2.55 -8.81 -12.18
N ALA A 231 -3.62 -8.03 -12.23
CA ALA A 231 -3.58 -6.60 -11.91
C ALA A 231 -4.02 -6.33 -10.46
N VAL A 232 -3.26 -5.51 -9.73
CA VAL A 232 -3.57 -5.03 -8.38
C VAL A 232 -3.89 -3.55 -8.48
N VAL A 233 -5.16 -3.21 -8.40
CA VAL A 233 -5.69 -1.92 -8.84
C VAL A 233 -6.23 -1.14 -7.64
N GLU A 234 -5.64 0.00 -7.33
CA GLU A 234 -6.15 0.94 -6.31
C GLU A 234 -7.11 1.95 -6.95
N THR A 235 -8.28 2.16 -6.33
CA THR A 235 -9.18 3.27 -6.70
C THR A 235 -8.53 4.63 -6.41
N GLY A 236 -8.73 5.61 -7.28
CA GLY A 236 -8.31 6.99 -7.02
C GLY A 236 -9.17 7.67 -5.97
N MET A 237 -10.49 7.73 -6.22
CA MET A 237 -11.45 8.33 -5.30
C MET A 237 -12.80 7.61 -5.35
N GLY A 238 -13.40 7.37 -4.18
CA GLY A 238 -14.68 6.69 -4.10
C GLY A 238 -14.57 5.20 -4.45
N GLY A 239 -15.34 4.74 -5.44
CA GLY A 239 -15.26 3.38 -5.97
C GLY A 239 -16.22 3.16 -7.14
N ARG A 240 -17.53 3.39 -6.94
CA ARG A 240 -18.59 3.16 -7.93
C ARG A 240 -18.36 3.90 -9.24
N TRP A 241 -17.93 5.16 -9.17
CA TRP A 241 -17.68 6.01 -10.34
C TRP A 241 -16.19 6.27 -10.59
N ASP A 242 -15.31 5.54 -9.91
CA ASP A 242 -13.88 5.64 -10.12
C ASP A 242 -13.52 5.04 -11.49
N ALA A 243 -12.58 5.66 -12.22
CA ALA A 243 -12.19 5.21 -13.55
C ALA A 243 -11.69 3.75 -13.56
N THR A 244 -11.13 3.27 -12.44
CA THR A 244 -10.68 1.88 -12.30
C THR A 244 -11.84 0.88 -12.25
N ASN A 245 -13.08 1.31 -11.98
CA ASN A 245 -14.24 0.43 -11.82
C ASN A 245 -14.79 -0.16 -13.13
N VAL A 246 -13.98 -0.18 -14.19
CA VAL A 246 -14.20 -0.95 -15.41
C VAL A 246 -13.53 -2.33 -15.40
N VAL A 247 -12.70 -2.64 -14.38
CA VAL A 247 -12.10 -3.96 -14.19
C VAL A 247 -13.11 -4.97 -13.66
N ASP A 248 -13.03 -6.22 -14.11
CA ASP A 248 -13.83 -7.32 -13.57
C ASP A 248 -13.04 -8.04 -12.47
N ALA A 249 -12.97 -7.44 -11.28
CA ALA A 249 -12.17 -7.97 -10.19
C ALA A 249 -12.86 -9.16 -9.48
N THR A 250 -12.11 -10.25 -9.31
CA THR A 250 -12.55 -11.44 -8.56
C THR A 250 -12.44 -11.24 -7.05
N VAL A 251 -11.52 -10.35 -6.62
CA VAL A 251 -11.33 -9.97 -5.22
C VAL A 251 -11.48 -8.46 -5.09
N ALA A 252 -12.47 -8.04 -4.31
CA ALA A 252 -12.63 -6.65 -3.89
C ALA A 252 -12.11 -6.48 -2.46
N VAL A 253 -11.28 -5.48 -2.22
CA VAL A 253 -10.71 -5.17 -0.91
C VAL A 253 -11.19 -3.81 -0.45
N ILE A 254 -11.81 -3.76 0.73
CA ILE A 254 -12.24 -2.52 1.36
C ILE A 254 -11.40 -2.29 2.62
N THR A 255 -10.41 -1.39 2.50
CA THR A 255 -9.59 -0.97 3.64
C THR A 255 -10.37 -0.02 4.56
N ALA A 256 -9.74 0.51 5.61
CA ALA A 256 -10.40 1.38 6.59
C ALA A 256 -11.13 2.55 5.93
N ILE A 257 -12.41 2.75 6.29
CA ILE A 257 -13.23 3.87 5.84
C ILE A 257 -13.32 4.90 6.96
N ALA A 258 -12.94 6.11 6.61
CA ALA A 258 -13.00 7.29 7.47
C ALA A 258 -13.45 8.49 6.65
N MET A 259 -13.77 9.59 7.35
CA MET A 259 -14.14 10.85 6.71
C MET A 259 -12.97 11.39 5.87
N ASP A 260 -13.19 11.50 4.57
CA ASP A 260 -12.29 12.13 3.62
C ASP A 260 -13.07 12.44 2.34
N HIS A 261 -12.71 13.50 1.62
CA HIS A 261 -13.39 13.93 0.39
C HIS A 261 -14.91 14.10 0.54
N ALA A 262 -15.36 14.66 1.68
CA ALA A 262 -16.78 14.80 2.02
C ALA A 262 -17.60 15.56 0.96
N ASP A 263 -16.98 16.55 0.31
CA ASP A 263 -17.60 17.35 -0.76
C ASP A 263 -18.02 16.51 -1.99
N TYR A 264 -17.41 15.34 -2.18
CA TYR A 264 -17.66 14.45 -3.34
C TYR A 264 -18.35 13.15 -2.95
N LEU A 265 -17.95 12.55 -1.83
CA LEU A 265 -18.41 11.22 -1.41
C LEU A 265 -19.60 11.26 -0.44
N GLY A 266 -19.96 12.45 0.04
CA GLY A 266 -21.02 12.67 1.01
C GLY A 266 -20.49 12.98 2.41
N ASP A 267 -21.38 13.50 3.25
CA ASP A 267 -21.11 14.03 4.59
C ASP A 267 -21.25 13.00 5.72
N SER A 268 -21.40 11.71 5.37
CA SER A 268 -21.54 10.61 6.33
C SER A 268 -20.68 9.42 5.96
N LEU A 269 -20.24 8.65 6.96
CA LEU A 269 -19.46 7.43 6.72
C LEU A 269 -20.27 6.40 5.92
N ALA A 270 -21.59 6.34 6.10
CA ALA A 270 -22.47 5.47 5.32
C ALA A 270 -22.51 5.85 3.83
N ALA A 271 -22.52 7.15 3.49
CA ALA A 271 -22.45 7.60 2.10
C ALA A 271 -21.10 7.25 1.46
N ILE A 272 -20.00 7.53 2.18
CA ILE A 272 -18.64 7.17 1.75
C ILE A 272 -18.52 5.65 1.56
N ALA A 273 -19.11 4.86 2.46
CA ALA A 273 -19.14 3.40 2.36
C ALA A 273 -19.91 2.92 1.13
N GLY A 274 -21.09 3.50 0.85
CA GLY A 274 -21.89 3.13 -0.32
C GLY A 274 -21.19 3.42 -1.64
N GLU A 275 -20.36 4.46 -1.69
CA GLU A 275 -19.57 4.77 -2.87
C GLU A 275 -18.38 3.82 -3.04
N LYS A 276 -17.65 3.53 -1.95
CA LYS A 276 -16.54 2.56 -1.96
C LYS A 276 -17.01 1.13 -2.22
N ALA A 277 -18.20 0.77 -1.75
CA ALA A 277 -18.80 -0.54 -2.00
C ALA A 277 -19.09 -0.78 -3.49
N GLY A 278 -19.09 0.26 -4.34
CA GLY A 278 -19.35 0.13 -5.77
C GLY A 278 -18.30 -0.69 -6.56
N ILE A 279 -17.17 -1.05 -5.95
CA ILE A 279 -16.19 -1.99 -6.53
C ILE A 279 -16.52 -3.46 -6.25
N ILE A 280 -17.48 -3.73 -5.35
CA ILE A 280 -17.98 -5.07 -5.07
C ILE A 280 -18.82 -5.48 -6.26
N LYS A 281 -18.42 -6.56 -6.94
CA LYS A 281 -19.03 -7.02 -8.18
C LYS A 281 -19.46 -8.48 -8.07
N PRO A 282 -20.51 -8.87 -8.81
CA PRO A 282 -20.95 -10.25 -8.84
C PRO A 282 -19.97 -11.10 -9.64
N ALA A 283 -20.11 -12.43 -9.53
CA ALA A 283 -19.35 -13.36 -10.34
C ALA A 283 -19.54 -13.03 -11.84
N LYS A 284 -18.46 -13.12 -12.61
CA LYS A 284 -18.53 -12.99 -14.06
C LYS A 284 -19.24 -14.22 -14.64
N ASP A 285 -20.06 -14.01 -15.66
CA ASP A 285 -20.71 -15.09 -16.41
C ASP A 285 -19.69 -15.76 -17.36
N ASP A 286 -18.74 -16.46 -16.77
CA ASP A 286 -17.65 -17.16 -17.44
C ASP A 286 -17.84 -18.69 -17.37
N LEU A 287 -17.13 -19.41 -18.26
CA LEU A 287 -17.18 -20.88 -18.32
C LEU A 287 -16.66 -21.54 -17.04
N VAL A 288 -15.79 -20.86 -16.30
CA VAL A 288 -15.30 -21.28 -14.99
C VAL A 288 -15.89 -20.32 -13.97
N VAL A 289 -16.80 -20.84 -13.13
CA VAL A 289 -17.40 -20.06 -12.06
C VAL A 289 -16.41 -19.97 -10.90
N THR A 290 -15.94 -18.76 -10.63
CA THR A 290 -15.21 -18.40 -9.41
C THR A 290 -16.07 -17.42 -8.61
N ASP A 291 -16.42 -17.80 -7.39
CA ASP A 291 -17.18 -16.94 -6.49
C ASP A 291 -16.33 -15.72 -6.13
N PRO A 292 -16.84 -14.48 -6.30
CA PRO A 292 -16.10 -13.29 -5.94
C PRO A 292 -15.96 -13.21 -4.42
N VAL A 293 -14.83 -12.66 -3.96
CA VAL A 293 -14.54 -12.49 -2.53
C VAL A 293 -14.39 -11.02 -2.20
N THR A 294 -15.05 -10.57 -1.14
CA THR A 294 -14.91 -9.24 -0.56
C THR A 294 -14.15 -9.32 0.76
N VAL A 295 -12.95 -8.75 0.79
CA VAL A 295 -12.07 -8.67 1.98
C VAL A 295 -12.26 -7.30 2.63
N ILE A 296 -12.60 -7.28 3.92
CA ILE A 296 -13.02 -6.05 4.61
C ILE A 296 -12.19 -5.85 5.88
N ALA A 297 -11.60 -4.66 6.03
CA ALA A 297 -10.96 -4.18 7.27
C ALA A 297 -11.99 -4.01 8.42
N PRO A 298 -11.57 -3.76 9.67
CA PRO A 298 -12.47 -3.35 10.73
C PRO A 298 -13.13 -2.03 10.36
N GLN A 299 -14.43 -1.94 10.60
CA GLN A 299 -15.22 -0.74 10.27
C GLN A 299 -16.14 -0.40 11.43
N GLN A 300 -16.61 0.86 11.46
CA GLN A 300 -17.72 1.24 12.31
C GLN A 300 -18.98 0.44 11.92
N PRO A 301 -19.91 0.16 12.85
CA PRO A 301 -21.09 -0.64 12.57
C PRO A 301 -21.94 -0.16 11.38
N GLU A 302 -22.12 1.16 11.24
CA GLU A 302 -22.89 1.76 10.13
C GLU A 302 -22.23 1.58 8.76
N VAL A 303 -20.89 1.57 8.72
CA VAL A 303 -20.12 1.29 7.51
C VAL A 303 -20.20 -0.18 7.17
N MET A 304 -19.94 -1.06 8.14
CA MET A 304 -20.00 -2.52 7.94
C MET A 304 -21.37 -2.96 7.42
N ASP A 305 -22.45 -2.40 7.96
CA ASP A 305 -23.82 -2.68 7.51
C ASP A 305 -24.05 -2.35 6.02
N VAL A 306 -23.51 -1.22 5.53
CA VAL A 306 -23.57 -0.86 4.10
C VAL A 306 -22.78 -1.86 3.25
N LEU A 307 -21.54 -2.19 3.65
CA LEU A 307 -20.68 -3.10 2.91
C LEU A 307 -21.27 -4.52 2.82
N LEU A 308 -21.84 -5.03 3.92
CA LEU A 308 -22.47 -6.35 3.94
C LEU A 308 -23.74 -6.40 3.08
N ARG A 309 -24.53 -5.33 3.04
CA ARG A 309 -25.69 -5.27 2.14
C ARG A 309 -25.29 -5.30 0.68
N GLU A 310 -24.24 -4.56 0.30
CA GLU A 310 -23.73 -4.61 -1.07
C GLU A 310 -23.16 -6.00 -1.39
N ALA A 311 -22.37 -6.60 -0.49
CA ALA A 311 -21.85 -7.96 -0.68
C ALA A 311 -22.98 -8.99 -0.89
N VAL A 312 -24.07 -8.90 -0.11
CA VAL A 312 -25.26 -9.74 -0.32
C VAL A 312 -25.96 -9.44 -1.66
N ALA A 313 -26.06 -8.17 -2.04
CA ALA A 313 -26.69 -7.79 -3.30
C ALA A 313 -25.92 -8.29 -4.54
N GLN A 314 -24.60 -8.42 -4.42
CA GLN A 314 -23.70 -8.91 -5.46
C GLN A 314 -23.33 -10.39 -5.32
N ASP A 315 -23.90 -11.09 -4.32
CA ASP A 315 -23.65 -12.52 -4.06
C ASP A 315 -22.16 -12.86 -3.87
N THR A 316 -21.46 -12.06 -3.05
CA THR A 316 -20.02 -12.27 -2.78
C THR A 316 -19.78 -12.98 -1.46
N VAL A 317 -18.69 -13.77 -1.42
CA VAL A 317 -18.16 -14.32 -0.17
C VAL A 317 -17.47 -13.21 0.61
N VAL A 318 -17.77 -13.08 1.90
CA VAL A 318 -17.18 -12.03 2.74
C VAL A 318 -16.14 -12.61 3.68
N ALA A 319 -14.96 -11.98 3.72
CA ALA A 319 -13.93 -12.20 4.73
C ALA A 319 -13.64 -10.88 5.47
N ARG A 320 -13.80 -10.87 6.79
CA ARG A 320 -13.59 -9.70 7.64
C ARG A 320 -12.40 -9.91 8.55
N GLN A 321 -11.60 -8.86 8.69
CA GLN A 321 -10.54 -8.82 9.67
C GLN A 321 -11.14 -8.93 11.09
N ASN A 322 -10.47 -9.66 11.97
CA ASN A 322 -10.91 -10.03 13.32
C ASN A 322 -12.12 -10.98 13.36
N SER A 323 -12.47 -11.64 12.24
CA SER A 323 -13.47 -12.70 12.19
C SER A 323 -12.97 -13.89 11.37
N GLU A 324 -12.71 -13.68 10.08
CA GLU A 324 -12.23 -14.73 9.16
C GLU A 324 -10.69 -14.77 9.05
N PHE A 325 -10.03 -13.63 9.27
CA PHE A 325 -8.57 -13.50 9.34
C PHE A 325 -8.21 -12.41 10.37
N ALA A 326 -6.99 -12.39 10.89
CA ALA A 326 -6.58 -11.42 11.92
C ALA A 326 -5.06 -11.27 12.05
N VAL A 327 -4.63 -10.18 12.68
CA VAL A 327 -3.31 -10.11 13.30
C VAL A 327 -3.43 -10.80 14.66
N ILE A 328 -2.69 -11.89 14.88
CA ILE A 328 -2.64 -12.59 16.17
C ILE A 328 -1.69 -11.84 17.11
N GLU A 329 -0.54 -11.43 16.58
CA GLU A 329 0.52 -10.77 17.35
C GLU A 329 1.32 -9.84 16.42
N SER A 330 1.73 -8.69 16.96
CA SER A 330 2.66 -7.76 16.34
C SER A 330 3.66 -7.29 17.39
N VAL A 331 4.95 -7.46 17.10
CA VAL A 331 6.04 -7.06 17.99
C VAL A 331 7.00 -6.16 17.23
N THR A 332 7.34 -5.01 17.81
CA THR A 332 8.33 -4.08 17.23
C THR A 332 9.68 -4.78 17.04
N ALA A 333 10.25 -4.62 15.85
CA ALA A 333 11.53 -5.18 15.47
C ALA A 333 12.42 -4.09 14.86
N VAL A 334 13.73 -4.37 14.74
CA VAL A 334 14.65 -3.40 14.11
C VAL A 334 14.25 -3.23 12.64
N GLY A 335 13.82 -2.02 12.28
CA GLY A 335 13.41 -1.67 10.92
C GLY A 335 11.97 -2.03 10.56
N GLY A 336 11.12 -2.42 11.52
CA GLY A 336 9.72 -2.74 11.26
C GLY A 336 9.09 -3.57 12.39
N GLN A 337 8.42 -4.66 12.04
CA GLN A 337 7.64 -5.48 12.99
C GLN A 337 7.78 -6.96 12.64
N LEU A 338 7.69 -7.83 13.65
CA LEU A 338 7.51 -9.27 13.48
C LEU A 338 6.06 -9.63 13.78
N LEU A 339 5.40 -10.23 12.80
CA LEU A 339 3.97 -10.49 12.83
C LEU A 339 3.68 -11.99 12.93
N ARG A 340 2.58 -12.28 13.60
CA ARG A 340 1.89 -13.56 13.55
C ARG A 340 0.50 -13.33 12.98
N LEU A 341 0.21 -13.91 11.82
CA LEU A 341 -1.01 -13.64 11.07
C LEU A 341 -1.88 -14.89 10.96
N GLN A 342 -3.17 -14.76 11.31
CA GLN A 342 -4.19 -15.73 10.92
C GLN A 342 -4.71 -15.33 9.55
N GLY A 343 -4.37 -16.10 8.51
CA GLY A 343 -5.00 -15.99 7.19
C GLY A 343 -6.28 -16.83 7.07
N LEU A 344 -6.85 -16.85 5.88
CA LEU A 344 -7.96 -17.73 5.48
C LEU A 344 -7.51 -19.20 5.39
N GLY A 345 -6.24 -19.44 5.03
CA GLY A 345 -5.67 -20.77 4.84
C GLY A 345 -5.04 -21.39 6.09
N GLY A 346 -4.59 -20.56 7.04
CA GLY A 346 -3.86 -21.02 8.23
C GLY A 346 -3.11 -19.89 8.93
N VAL A 347 -2.29 -20.26 9.92
CA VAL A 347 -1.42 -19.32 10.65
C VAL A 347 -0.07 -19.20 9.95
N TYR A 348 0.40 -17.97 9.81
CA TYR A 348 1.74 -17.62 9.32
C TYR A 348 2.51 -16.96 10.46
N ASP A 349 3.53 -17.65 10.98
CA ASP A 349 4.38 -17.18 12.07
C ASP A 349 5.64 -16.49 11.54
N GLU A 350 6.25 -15.63 12.36
CA GLU A 350 7.54 -14.95 12.08
C GLU A 350 7.57 -14.17 10.76
N VAL A 351 6.47 -13.50 10.42
CA VAL A 351 6.36 -12.67 9.23
C VAL A 351 7.00 -11.32 9.52
N PHE A 352 8.20 -11.07 8.99
CA PHE A 352 8.84 -9.76 9.12
C PHE A 352 8.24 -8.77 8.12
N LEU A 353 7.79 -7.62 8.63
CA LEU A 353 7.28 -6.51 7.83
C LEU A 353 8.16 -5.27 8.06
N PRO A 354 8.89 -4.76 7.07
CA PRO A 354 9.80 -3.63 7.21
C PRO A 354 9.07 -2.27 7.16
N LEU A 355 7.92 -2.18 7.84
CA LEU A 355 7.11 -0.96 7.95
C LEU A 355 6.74 -0.71 9.42
N HIS A 356 6.56 0.55 9.78
CA HIS A 356 6.21 0.98 11.13
C HIS A 356 4.71 1.24 11.29
N GLY A 357 4.21 1.07 12.50
CA GLY A 357 2.83 1.33 12.92
C GLY A 357 1.93 0.09 12.90
N GLU A 358 1.12 -0.07 13.95
CA GLU A 358 0.14 -1.17 14.08
C GLU A 358 -0.81 -1.26 12.87
N HIS A 359 -1.17 -0.11 12.30
CA HIS A 359 -2.01 -0.05 11.10
C HIS A 359 -1.39 -0.78 9.89
N GLN A 360 -0.06 -0.90 9.82
CA GLN A 360 0.62 -1.67 8.77
C GLN A 360 0.53 -3.18 9.02
N ALA A 361 0.57 -3.65 10.27
CA ALA A 361 0.25 -5.04 10.60
C ALA A 361 -1.19 -5.39 10.17
N ALA A 362 -2.13 -4.48 10.43
CA ALA A 362 -3.52 -4.65 10.00
C ALA A 362 -3.62 -4.74 8.47
N ASN A 363 -2.98 -3.81 7.75
CA ASN A 363 -2.89 -3.83 6.29
C ASN A 363 -2.25 -5.12 5.76
N ALA A 364 -1.23 -5.64 6.42
CA ALA A 364 -0.58 -6.90 6.03
C ALA A 364 -1.53 -8.09 6.12
N SER A 365 -2.34 -8.18 7.18
CA SER A 365 -3.35 -9.24 7.28
C SER A 365 -4.44 -9.15 6.19
N ILE A 366 -4.82 -7.92 5.78
CA ILE A 366 -5.75 -7.69 4.67
C ILE A 366 -5.13 -8.13 3.34
N ALA A 367 -3.88 -7.75 3.09
CA ALA A 367 -3.15 -8.13 1.89
C ALA A 367 -3.00 -9.66 1.78
N LEU A 368 -2.64 -10.33 2.87
CA LEU A 368 -2.57 -11.78 2.95
C LEU A 368 -3.93 -12.43 2.61
N ALA A 369 -5.01 -11.96 3.23
CA ALA A 369 -6.35 -12.50 2.98
C ALA A 369 -6.81 -12.27 1.53
N ALA A 370 -6.47 -11.14 0.92
CA ALA A 370 -6.77 -10.85 -0.48
C ALA A 370 -6.02 -11.78 -1.44
N VAL A 371 -4.73 -12.03 -1.19
CA VAL A 371 -3.92 -12.96 -1.99
C VAL A 371 -4.41 -14.40 -1.80
N GLU A 372 -4.72 -14.80 -0.57
CA GLU A 372 -5.32 -16.11 -0.29
C GLU A 372 -6.66 -16.29 -1.01
N ALA A 373 -7.55 -15.29 -0.96
CA ALA A 373 -8.82 -15.31 -1.68
C ALA A 373 -8.61 -15.46 -3.19
N PHE A 374 -7.64 -14.73 -3.76
CA PHE A 374 -7.30 -14.80 -5.19
C PHE A 374 -6.84 -16.21 -5.63
N PHE A 375 -6.00 -16.87 -4.83
CA PHE A 375 -5.56 -18.23 -5.12
C PHE A 375 -6.58 -19.31 -4.73
N GLY A 376 -7.72 -18.93 -4.14
CA GLY A 376 -8.71 -19.85 -3.58
C GLY A 376 -8.16 -20.69 -2.43
N ALA A 377 -7.29 -20.09 -1.62
CA ALA A 377 -6.81 -20.66 -0.36
C ALA A 377 -7.94 -20.70 0.67
N GLY A 378 -7.84 -21.65 1.60
CA GLY A 378 -8.87 -21.90 2.61
C GLY A 378 -8.44 -23.02 3.54
N PRO A 379 -9.32 -23.52 4.43
CA PRO A 379 -8.96 -24.56 5.38
C PRO A 379 -8.32 -25.79 4.69
N GLY A 380 -7.04 -26.03 4.96
CA GLY A 380 -6.26 -27.12 4.36
C GLY A 380 -5.59 -26.81 3.02
N ARG A 381 -5.67 -25.57 2.53
CA ARG A 381 -5.00 -25.06 1.33
C ARG A 381 -4.32 -23.73 1.65
N GLN A 382 -3.28 -23.79 2.47
CA GLN A 382 -2.46 -22.64 2.85
C GLN A 382 -1.51 -22.27 1.69
N LEU A 383 -1.13 -21.00 1.59
CA LEU A 383 -0.05 -20.58 0.69
C LEU A 383 1.31 -21.06 1.21
N ASP A 384 2.32 -21.02 0.34
CA ASP A 384 3.70 -21.28 0.76
C ASP A 384 4.14 -20.24 1.80
N ILE A 385 4.43 -20.73 3.02
CA ILE A 385 4.79 -19.90 4.17
C ILE A 385 6.09 -19.12 3.89
N ASP A 386 7.06 -19.75 3.23
CA ASP A 386 8.36 -19.12 2.98
C ASP A 386 8.22 -18.04 1.90
N ALA A 387 7.38 -18.28 0.87
CA ALA A 387 7.05 -17.26 -0.12
C ALA A 387 6.30 -16.07 0.51
N VAL A 388 5.35 -16.32 1.42
CA VAL A 388 4.63 -15.25 2.15
C VAL A 388 5.60 -14.43 3.01
N ARG A 389 6.50 -15.08 3.75
CA ARG A 389 7.53 -14.40 4.54
C ARG A 389 8.45 -13.57 3.65
N ALA A 390 8.93 -14.12 2.54
CA ALA A 390 9.79 -13.43 1.59
C ALA A 390 9.07 -12.22 0.96
N GLY A 391 7.79 -12.37 0.59
CA GLY A 391 6.97 -11.29 0.06
C GLY A 391 6.84 -10.14 1.05
N PHE A 392 6.43 -10.40 2.30
CA PHE A 392 6.34 -9.34 3.30
C PHE A 392 7.68 -8.69 3.63
N ALA A 393 8.77 -9.46 3.68
CA ALA A 393 10.11 -8.93 3.93
C ALA A 393 10.61 -8.00 2.81
N ALA A 394 10.08 -8.14 1.60
CA ALA A 394 10.42 -7.31 0.44
C ALA A 394 9.52 -6.07 0.28
N VAL A 395 8.49 -5.92 1.10
CA VAL A 395 7.55 -4.78 1.01
C VAL A 395 8.28 -3.46 1.22
N SER A 396 7.97 -2.49 0.38
CA SER A 396 8.29 -1.09 0.58
C SER A 396 7.00 -0.26 0.46
N SER A 397 6.88 0.79 1.25
CA SER A 397 5.78 1.75 1.11
C SER A 397 6.33 3.17 1.33
N PRO A 398 6.95 3.77 0.29
CA PRO A 398 7.51 5.12 0.37
C PRO A 398 6.53 6.13 0.97
N GLY A 399 7.03 7.08 1.76
CA GLY A 399 6.18 8.10 2.38
C GLY A 399 5.16 7.58 3.39
N ARG A 400 5.34 6.39 3.98
CA ARG A 400 4.54 5.85 5.09
C ARG A 400 5.47 5.56 6.27
N LEU A 401 5.57 6.52 7.18
CA LEU A 401 6.52 6.57 8.29
C LEU A 401 7.94 6.13 7.88
N GLU A 402 8.38 6.61 6.72
CA GLU A 402 9.65 6.21 6.10
C GLU A 402 10.78 7.06 6.68
N ARG A 403 11.81 6.39 7.22
CA ARG A 403 12.99 7.08 7.71
C ARG A 403 13.91 7.51 6.56
N VAL A 404 14.12 8.82 6.41
CA VAL A 404 15.00 9.40 5.38
C VAL A 404 16.36 9.83 5.92
N ARG A 405 16.49 10.04 7.23
CA ARG A 405 17.75 10.35 7.94
C ARG A 405 17.74 9.76 9.35
N SER A 406 18.91 9.42 9.90
CA SER A 406 19.05 8.81 11.24
C SER A 406 19.48 9.76 12.37
N ALA A 407 20.27 10.79 12.10
CA ALA A 407 20.78 11.71 13.13
C ALA A 407 20.70 13.19 12.65
N PRO A 408 19.73 13.98 13.17
CA PRO A 408 18.57 13.52 13.95
C PRO A 408 17.68 12.62 13.07
N THR A 409 16.80 11.85 13.70
CA THR A 409 15.92 10.98 12.92
C THR A 409 14.93 11.85 12.16
N VAL A 410 14.82 11.67 10.84
CA VAL A 410 13.83 12.37 10.03
C VAL A 410 12.95 11.33 9.34
N PHE A 411 11.65 11.47 9.56
CA PHE A 411 10.61 10.68 8.92
C PHE A 411 9.86 11.51 7.88
N VAL A 412 9.37 10.84 6.85
CA VAL A 412 8.35 11.35 5.93
C VAL A 412 7.11 10.46 6.03
N ASP A 413 5.94 11.10 6.18
CA ASP A 413 4.67 10.40 6.23
C ASP A 413 3.57 11.20 5.54
N ALA A 414 2.75 10.52 4.74
CA ALA A 414 1.73 11.13 3.90
C ALA A 414 0.32 11.15 4.52
N ALA A 415 0.21 10.95 5.84
CA ALA A 415 -1.01 11.27 6.58
C ALA A 415 -1.49 12.69 6.23
N HIS A 416 -2.80 12.81 6.01
CA HIS A 416 -3.42 14.04 5.50
C HIS A 416 -4.90 14.18 5.87
N ASN A 417 -5.37 13.32 6.78
CA ASN A 417 -6.68 13.36 7.39
C ASN A 417 -6.55 12.94 8.87
N PRO A 418 -7.55 13.22 9.73
CA PRO A 418 -7.46 12.93 11.17
C PRO A 418 -7.17 11.46 11.47
N HIS A 419 -7.80 10.53 10.75
CA HIS A 419 -7.57 9.09 10.93
C HIS A 419 -6.11 8.69 10.62
N GLY A 420 -5.49 9.27 9.58
CA GLY A 420 -4.08 9.04 9.27
C GLY A 420 -3.15 9.66 10.29
N ALA A 421 -3.45 10.88 10.77
CA ALA A 421 -2.70 11.55 11.82
C ALA A 421 -2.72 10.76 13.13
N HIS A 422 -3.87 10.21 13.51
CA HIS A 422 -4.01 9.33 14.66
C HIS A 422 -3.10 8.10 14.56
N ALA A 423 -3.12 7.43 13.40
CA ALA A 423 -2.27 6.27 13.16
C ALA A 423 -0.78 6.60 13.18
N LEU A 424 -0.40 7.79 12.69
CA LEU A 424 0.97 8.32 12.75
C LEU A 424 1.38 8.62 14.19
N ALA A 425 0.54 9.34 14.96
CA ALA A 425 0.79 9.66 16.36
C ALA A 425 0.99 8.40 17.20
N HIS A 426 0.09 7.43 17.06
CA HIS A 426 0.17 6.15 17.77
C HIS A 426 1.48 5.41 17.44
N ALA A 427 1.87 5.34 16.17
CA ALA A 427 3.13 4.69 15.79
C ALA A 427 4.36 5.43 16.34
N LEU A 428 4.35 6.76 16.34
CA LEU A 428 5.43 7.58 16.90
C LEU A 428 5.58 7.39 18.41
N THR A 429 4.47 7.20 19.14
CA THR A 429 4.48 6.97 20.60
C THR A 429 4.87 5.55 20.98
N GLU A 430 4.34 4.54 20.28
CA GLU A 430 4.52 3.13 20.69
C GLU A 430 5.86 2.54 20.22
N GLU A 431 6.40 3.00 19.09
CA GLU A 431 7.60 2.40 18.48
C GLU A 431 8.90 3.19 18.70
N PHE A 432 8.82 4.45 19.15
CA PHE A 432 9.97 5.33 19.27
C PHE A 432 10.01 6.06 20.61
N ASP A 433 11.22 6.24 21.15
CA ASP A 433 11.47 6.99 22.39
C ASP A 433 12.13 8.33 22.06
N PHE A 434 11.32 9.27 21.56
CA PHE A 434 11.76 10.64 21.26
C PHE A 434 11.72 11.51 22.50
N ARG A 435 12.84 12.20 22.78
CA ARG A 435 12.92 13.24 23.81
C ARG A 435 12.33 14.56 23.29
N ARG A 436 12.53 14.83 22.00
CA ARG A 436 11.97 15.99 21.31
C ARG A 436 11.61 15.63 19.88
N LEU A 437 10.38 15.90 19.48
CA LEU A 437 9.83 15.60 18.17
C LEU A 437 9.19 16.85 17.56
N VAL A 438 9.68 17.26 16.38
CA VAL A 438 9.18 18.45 15.68
C VAL A 438 8.49 18.05 14.38
N GLY A 439 7.27 18.53 14.17
CA GLY A 439 6.54 18.31 12.91
C GLY A 439 6.87 19.38 11.88
N VAL A 440 7.12 18.98 10.63
CA VAL A 440 7.10 19.88 9.46
C VAL A 440 5.80 19.63 8.72
N ILE A 441 4.88 20.58 8.77
CA ILE A 441 3.48 20.37 8.36
C ILE A 441 3.14 21.23 7.15
N GLY A 442 2.77 20.58 6.04
CA GLY A 442 2.18 21.23 4.87
C GLY A 442 0.93 20.47 4.43
N MET A 443 -0.20 21.15 4.29
CA MET A 443 -1.50 20.54 4.01
C MET A 443 -2.16 21.11 2.76
N LEU A 444 -3.06 20.33 2.16
CA LEU A 444 -3.93 20.78 1.06
C LEU A 444 -5.21 21.42 1.62
N GLY A 445 -5.77 22.40 0.91
CA GLY A 445 -6.90 23.20 1.39
C GLY A 445 -8.24 22.48 1.47
N ASP A 446 -8.37 21.32 0.83
CA ASP A 446 -9.56 20.46 0.89
C ASP A 446 -9.56 19.48 2.08
N LYS A 447 -8.58 19.58 2.99
CA LYS A 447 -8.40 18.65 4.12
C LYS A 447 -8.75 19.28 5.46
N ASP A 448 -9.17 18.44 6.41
CA ASP A 448 -9.44 18.84 7.79
C ASP A 448 -8.13 19.07 8.56
N ALA A 449 -7.59 20.27 8.41
CA ALA A 449 -6.35 20.68 9.07
C ALA A 449 -6.47 20.69 10.60
N ALA A 450 -7.61 21.16 11.14
CA ALA A 450 -7.82 21.24 12.58
C ALA A 450 -7.85 19.84 13.23
N GLY A 451 -8.63 18.92 12.66
CA GLY A 451 -8.66 17.53 13.12
C GLY A 451 -7.32 16.84 12.97
N PHE A 452 -6.62 17.05 11.84
CA PHE A 452 -5.27 16.50 11.63
C PHE A 452 -4.27 16.98 12.69
N LEU A 453 -4.21 18.30 12.95
CA LEU A 453 -3.31 18.90 13.93
C LEU A 453 -3.64 18.45 15.35
N THR A 454 -4.93 18.31 15.68
CA THR A 454 -5.39 17.86 17.00
C THR A 454 -4.88 16.47 17.35
N GLU A 455 -4.84 15.55 16.38
CA GLU A 455 -4.34 14.19 16.60
C GLU A 455 -2.81 14.14 16.80
N LEU A 456 -2.06 15.11 16.24
CA LEU A 456 -0.61 15.19 16.39
C LEU A 456 -0.15 16.04 17.59
N GLU A 457 -1.02 16.89 18.14
CA GLU A 457 -0.69 17.78 19.27
C GLU A 457 -0.08 17.05 20.48
N PRO A 458 -0.58 15.87 20.90
CA PRO A 458 -0.06 15.19 22.07
C PRO A 458 1.37 14.64 21.89
N VAL A 459 1.84 14.49 20.66
CA VAL A 459 3.11 13.81 20.33
C VAL A 459 4.19 14.73 19.77
N LEU A 460 3.83 15.94 19.32
CA LEU A 460 4.78 16.90 18.76
C LEU A 460 5.06 18.05 19.75
N ASP A 461 6.33 18.26 20.07
CA ASP A 461 6.78 19.34 20.97
C ASP A 461 6.69 20.72 20.31
N ALA A 462 6.81 20.77 18.98
CA ALA A 462 6.66 21.98 18.18
C ALA A 462 6.30 21.61 16.74
N VAL A 463 5.76 22.58 16.00
CA VAL A 463 5.47 22.44 14.57
C VAL A 463 6.05 23.61 13.79
N VAL A 464 6.62 23.29 12.62
CA VAL A 464 7.02 24.24 11.59
C VAL A 464 6.06 24.09 10.43
N VAL A 465 5.20 25.09 10.25
CA VAL A 465 4.20 25.13 9.19
C VAL A 465 4.84 25.65 7.91
N THR A 466 4.55 24.99 6.79
CA THR A 466 5.18 25.27 5.50
C THR A 466 4.22 25.13 4.33
N ASN A 467 4.65 25.55 3.14
CA ASN A 467 3.96 25.30 1.88
C ASN A 467 4.72 24.22 1.08
N ASN A 468 3.99 23.26 0.52
CA ASN A 468 4.58 22.13 -0.21
C ASN A 468 4.71 22.37 -1.73
N GLY A 469 4.45 23.58 -2.20
CA GLY A 469 4.53 23.96 -3.62
C GLY A 469 3.31 23.60 -4.46
N SER A 470 2.35 22.85 -3.91
CA SER A 470 1.11 22.55 -4.62
C SER A 470 0.25 23.82 -4.79
N PRO A 471 -0.38 24.05 -5.96
CA PRO A 471 -1.38 25.12 -6.10
C PRO A 471 -2.62 24.90 -5.23
N ARG A 472 -2.79 23.68 -4.68
CA ARG A 472 -3.86 23.32 -3.74
C ARG A 472 -3.46 23.44 -2.28
N ALA A 473 -2.19 23.76 -1.99
CA ALA A 473 -1.71 23.90 -0.63
C ALA A 473 -2.44 25.04 0.09
N VAL A 474 -2.68 24.86 1.38
CA VAL A 474 -3.04 25.98 2.25
C VAL A 474 -1.84 26.92 2.33
N ASP A 475 -2.10 28.22 2.32
CA ASP A 475 -1.07 29.21 2.61
C ASP A 475 -0.46 28.98 4.01
N ALA A 476 0.86 29.12 4.14
CA ALA A 476 1.55 28.77 5.37
C ALA A 476 1.07 29.59 6.58
N GLU A 477 0.73 30.87 6.42
CA GLU A 477 0.21 31.69 7.52
C GLU A 477 -1.22 31.28 7.89
N THR A 478 -2.05 30.96 6.90
CA THR A 478 -3.42 30.46 7.15
C THR A 478 -3.40 29.14 7.92
N LEU A 479 -2.51 28.22 7.54
CA LEU A 479 -2.35 26.95 8.25
C LEU A 479 -1.77 27.19 9.66
N ALA A 480 -0.88 28.18 9.83
CA ALA A 480 -0.33 28.56 11.12
C ALA A 480 -1.37 29.13 12.08
N GLU A 481 -2.36 29.89 11.61
CA GLU A 481 -3.49 30.33 12.44
C GLU A 481 -4.22 29.12 13.06
N THR A 482 -4.53 28.10 12.26
CA THR A 482 -5.15 26.86 12.75
C THR A 482 -4.22 26.12 13.71
N ALA A 483 -2.93 26.04 13.39
CA ALA A 483 -1.95 25.39 14.26
C ALA A 483 -1.80 26.11 15.61
N ARG A 484 -1.84 27.45 15.66
CA ARG A 484 -1.74 28.22 16.91
C ARG A 484 -2.96 28.00 17.82
N GLU A 485 -4.14 27.76 17.25
CA GLU A 485 -5.33 27.41 18.04
C GLU A 485 -5.19 26.04 18.73
N VAL A 486 -4.49 25.10 18.11
CA VAL A 486 -4.30 23.74 18.62
C VAL A 486 -3.05 23.63 19.52
N PHE A 487 -1.90 24.10 19.03
CA PHE A 487 -0.59 23.97 19.69
C PHE A 487 -0.26 25.13 20.64
N GLY A 488 -0.91 26.28 20.48
CA GLY A 488 -0.52 27.53 21.14
C GLY A 488 0.60 28.28 20.41
N GLU A 489 0.63 29.60 20.57
CA GLU A 489 1.54 30.52 19.88
C GLU A 489 3.02 30.14 19.98
N GLU A 490 3.46 29.67 21.16
CA GLU A 490 4.87 29.43 21.46
C GLU A 490 5.46 28.17 20.78
N ARG A 491 4.61 27.25 20.30
CA ARG A 491 5.01 25.98 19.67
C ARG A 491 4.91 25.99 18.15
N VAL A 492 4.47 27.10 17.56
CA VAL A 492 4.21 27.19 16.11
C VAL A 492 5.20 28.14 15.45
N HIS A 493 5.92 27.62 14.47
CA HIS A 493 6.84 28.35 13.62
C HIS A 493 6.34 28.32 12.19
N VAL A 494 6.69 29.34 11.39
CA VAL A 494 6.26 29.45 9.99
C VAL A 494 7.49 29.62 9.13
N GLU A 495 7.68 28.68 8.20
CA GLU A 495 8.71 28.74 7.17
C GLU A 495 8.08 28.37 5.83
N PRO A 496 7.77 29.35 4.95
CA PRO A 496 6.98 29.10 3.74
C PRO A 496 7.63 28.14 2.74
N PHE A 497 8.95 27.96 2.79
CA PHE A 497 9.69 27.06 1.91
C PHE A 497 10.08 25.78 2.65
N LEU A 498 9.68 24.63 2.10
CA LEU A 498 9.92 23.32 2.74
C LEU A 498 11.39 23.07 3.14
N PRO A 499 12.43 23.41 2.35
CA PRO A 499 13.82 23.25 2.79
C PRO A 499 14.15 24.01 4.06
N ASP A 500 13.72 25.27 4.15
CA ASP A 500 13.95 26.15 5.30
C ASP A 500 13.17 25.62 6.51
N ALA A 501 11.94 25.13 6.29
CA ALA A 501 11.13 24.51 7.34
C ALA A 501 11.77 23.24 7.94
N VAL A 502 12.38 22.40 7.09
CA VAL A 502 13.11 21.21 7.53
C VAL A 502 14.36 21.60 8.30
N GLU A 503 15.11 22.61 7.85
CA GLU A 503 16.29 23.12 8.57
C GLU A 503 15.90 23.68 9.95
N ALA A 504 14.85 24.50 10.01
CA ALA A 504 14.33 25.06 11.26
C ALA A 504 13.86 23.95 12.21
N ALA A 505 13.14 22.94 11.72
CA ALA A 505 12.68 21.82 12.53
C ALA A 505 13.83 20.97 13.08
N ILE A 506 14.91 20.78 12.29
CA ILE A 506 16.14 20.11 12.76
C ILE A 506 16.79 20.94 13.87
N GLY A 507 16.93 22.26 13.67
CA GLY A 507 17.47 23.16 14.69
C GLY A 507 16.68 23.08 16.00
N LEU A 508 15.35 23.15 15.92
CA LEU A 508 14.45 22.99 17.07
C LEU A 508 14.57 21.60 17.70
N ALA A 509 14.65 20.52 16.93
CA ALA A 509 14.77 19.17 17.50
C ALA A 509 16.11 18.98 18.25
N GLU A 510 17.20 19.58 17.76
CA GLU A 510 18.54 19.51 18.34
C GLU A 510 18.77 20.48 19.50
N GLU A 511 18.00 21.58 19.57
CA GLU A 511 18.01 22.50 20.70
C GLU A 511 17.77 21.74 22.01
N SER A 512 18.81 21.72 22.84
CA SER A 512 18.84 21.02 24.12
C SER A 512 19.41 21.93 25.20
N ASP A 513 18.87 21.82 26.41
CA ASP A 513 19.40 22.44 27.63
C ASP A 513 20.72 21.78 28.08
N GLY A 514 21.66 21.54 27.15
CA GLY A 514 23.01 21.04 27.45
C GLY A 514 23.17 19.52 27.50
N GLU A 515 22.23 18.73 26.98
CA GLU A 515 22.29 17.26 26.90
C GLU A 515 22.56 16.74 25.47
N PRO A 516 23.02 15.49 25.29
CA PRO A 516 23.36 14.95 23.97
C PRO A 516 22.18 14.95 22.98
N VAL A 517 22.48 15.06 21.67
CA VAL A 517 21.52 15.05 20.53
C VAL A 517 20.70 13.75 20.41
N SER A 518 20.88 12.78 21.31
CA SER A 518 20.13 11.53 21.31
C SER A 518 18.64 11.79 21.59
N GLY A 519 17.76 11.14 20.82
CA GLY A 519 16.31 11.27 20.97
C GLY A 519 15.68 12.49 20.29
N ALA A 520 16.40 13.19 19.41
CA ALA A 520 15.85 14.24 18.55
C ALA A 520 15.23 13.65 17.27
N GLY A 521 14.00 14.04 16.95
CA GLY A 521 13.25 13.59 15.79
C GLY A 521 12.54 14.72 15.04
N VAL A 522 12.38 14.53 13.73
CA VAL A 522 11.58 15.38 12.84
C VAL A 522 10.62 14.50 12.03
N VAL A 523 9.37 14.92 11.87
CA VAL A 523 8.38 14.24 11.02
C VAL A 523 7.82 15.21 9.99
N ILE A 524 8.05 14.93 8.72
CA ILE A 524 7.54 15.72 7.59
C ILE A 524 6.22 15.10 7.12
N THR A 525 5.10 15.82 7.27
CA THR A 525 3.76 15.27 7.01
C THR A 525 2.69 16.32 6.65
N GLY A 526 1.44 15.90 6.53
CA GLY A 526 0.27 16.74 6.25
C GLY A 526 -0.32 16.56 4.85
N SER A 527 0.44 16.01 3.90
CA SER A 527 -0.06 15.62 2.59
C SER A 527 0.89 14.64 1.89
N VAL A 528 0.37 13.93 0.88
CA VAL A 528 1.21 13.13 -0.03
C VAL A 528 2.27 14.01 -0.72
N VAL A 529 1.92 15.23 -1.11
CA VAL A 529 2.85 16.17 -1.76
C VAL A 529 3.99 16.57 -0.80
N THR A 530 3.66 16.86 0.46
CA THR A 530 4.66 17.23 1.49
C THR A 530 5.63 16.09 1.75
N ALA A 531 5.12 14.86 1.89
CA ALA A 531 5.95 13.67 2.06
C ALA A 531 6.85 13.42 0.84
N GLY A 532 6.31 13.54 -0.38
CA GLY A 532 7.05 13.35 -1.62
C GLY A 532 8.14 14.41 -1.86
N ALA A 533 7.82 15.68 -1.60
CA ALA A 533 8.79 16.77 -1.66
C ALA A 533 9.88 16.59 -0.59
N GLY A 534 9.51 16.22 0.64
CA GLY A 534 10.46 15.89 1.70
C GLY A 534 11.39 14.74 1.29
N ARG A 535 10.83 13.66 0.74
CA ARG A 535 11.57 12.50 0.25
C ARG A 535 12.58 12.87 -0.85
N THR A 536 12.17 13.70 -1.79
CA THR A 536 13.04 14.25 -2.86
C THR A 536 14.19 15.09 -2.28
N LEU A 537 13.91 15.90 -1.26
CA LEU A 537 14.91 16.74 -0.60
C LEU A 537 16.04 15.92 0.04
N PHE A 538 15.73 14.72 0.51
CA PHE A 538 16.70 13.75 1.04
C PHE A 538 17.31 12.81 -0.02
N GLY A 539 17.13 13.09 -1.31
CA GLY A 539 17.78 12.36 -2.40
C GLY A 539 17.33 10.92 -2.57
N LYS A 540 16.10 10.59 -2.17
CA LYS A 540 15.50 9.26 -2.39
C LYS A 540 14.93 9.16 -3.80
N GLU A 541 15.16 8.03 -4.46
CA GLU A 541 14.63 7.73 -5.80
C GLU A 541 13.16 7.27 -5.74
N PRO A 542 12.33 7.59 -6.76
CA PRO A 542 10.97 7.06 -6.92
C PRO A 542 10.91 5.53 -6.80
N ALA A 543 9.83 4.97 -6.20
CA ALA A 543 9.73 3.53 -5.91
C ALA A 543 8.31 2.97 -5.87
#